data_AF-A0A1H3MRX9-F1
#
_entry.id   AF-A0A1H3MRX9-F1
#
_cell.length_a   1.000
_cell.length_b   1.000
_cell.length_c   1.000
_cell.angle_alpha   90.00
_cell.angle_beta   90.00
_cell.angle_gamma   90.00
#
_symmetry.space_group_name_H-M   'P 1'
#
loop_
_entity.id
_entity.type
_entity.pdbx_description
1 polymer ?
#
loop_
_entity_poly.entity_id
_entity_poly.type
_entity_poly.pdbx_seq_one_letter_code
_entity_poly.pdbx_strand_id
1 'polypeptide(L)'
;MIRNHGLITVDVRELFLRVSLVPESTANSNRAGIASPEMDEWRRYLAEAVRSRRAAGPGSDDLMTALCFAEEDGYRFDENEIGLVMMGLIGGGASAGPAIGNIAYAVEQHPEQKAKYLTDIEGLTPAVVEEGLRFDGPILGLYRRTLQEATIPGGVRA
;
A
#
# COMPACT_ATOMS: atom_id res chain seq x y z
N MET A 1 18.12 -12.81 5.18
CA MET A 1 18.04 -13.46 6.50
C MET A 1 17.98 -12.36 7.55
N ILE A 2 16.79 -11.94 7.96
CA ILE A 2 16.59 -10.81 8.88
C ILE A 2 16.94 -11.30 10.28
N ARG A 3 18.00 -10.73 10.89
CA ARG A 3 18.43 -11.08 12.24
C ARG A 3 17.42 -10.52 13.25
N ASN A 4 16.90 -11.42 14.09
CA ASN A 4 15.89 -11.14 15.09
C ASN A 4 16.53 -10.39 16.28
N HIS A 5 16.47 -9.05 16.27
CA HIS A 5 16.89 -8.24 17.42
C HIS A 5 15.77 -8.15 18.46
N GLY A 6 15.63 -9.22 19.25
CA GLY A 6 15.40 -9.24 20.70
C GLY A 6 14.37 -8.36 21.43
N LEU A 7 13.51 -7.54 20.81
CA LEU A 7 12.65 -6.62 21.57
C LEU A 7 11.19 -6.51 21.12
N ILE A 8 10.68 -7.48 20.35
CA ILE A 8 9.25 -7.55 19.99
C ILE A 8 8.80 -8.99 20.20
N THR A 9 7.90 -9.21 21.16
CA THR A 9 7.37 -10.55 21.52
C THR A 9 6.38 -11.10 20.50
N VAL A 10 6.02 -10.31 19.49
CA VAL A 10 5.04 -10.64 18.45
C VAL A 10 5.78 -10.92 17.15
N ASP A 11 5.38 -11.97 16.45
CA ASP A 11 5.90 -12.26 15.11
C ASP A 11 5.53 -11.08 14.18
N VAL A 12 6.55 -10.34 13.73
CA VAL A 12 6.39 -9.18 12.84
C VAL A 12 5.61 -9.56 11.58
N ARG A 13 5.75 -10.80 11.10
CA ARG A 13 4.98 -11.31 9.96
C ARG A 13 3.49 -11.42 10.31
N GLU A 14 3.18 -11.96 11.48
CA GLU A 14 1.79 -12.09 11.95
C GLU A 14 1.16 -10.72 12.18
N LEU A 15 1.89 -9.79 12.82
CA LEU A 15 1.46 -8.41 13.00
C LEU A 15 1.21 -7.71 11.65
N PHE A 16 2.13 -7.86 10.69
CA PHE A 16 1.96 -7.35 9.33
C PHE A 16 0.71 -7.93 8.66
N LEU A 17 0.49 -9.24 8.72
CA LEU A 17 -0.68 -9.88 8.12
C LEU A 17 -1.98 -9.34 8.73
N ARG A 18 -2.05 -9.20 10.05
CA ARG A 18 -3.22 -8.64 10.74
C ARG A 18 -3.48 -7.18 10.35
N VAL A 19 -2.43 -6.36 10.27
CA VAL A 19 -2.53 -4.95 9.85
C VAL A 19 -2.87 -4.82 8.37
N SER A 20 -2.38 -5.72 7.52
CA SER A 20 -2.64 -5.69 6.06
C SER A 20 -4.09 -5.96 5.67
N LEU A 21 -4.90 -6.49 6.60
CA LEU A 21 -6.35 -6.67 6.46
C LEU A 21 -7.15 -5.46 6.98
N VAL A 22 -6.50 -4.53 7.71
CA VAL A 22 -7.14 -3.30 8.21
C VAL A 22 -7.57 -2.34 7.08
N PRO A 23 -6.91 -2.27 5.90
CA PRO A 23 -7.42 -1.50 4.76
C PRO A 23 -8.80 -1.92 4.25
N GLU A 24 -9.22 -3.19 4.42
CA GLU A 24 -10.63 -3.57 4.18
C GLU A 24 -11.58 -2.80 5.12
N SER A 25 -11.09 -2.38 6.28
CA SER A 25 -11.84 -1.56 7.24
C SER A 25 -11.92 -0.08 6.86
N THR A 26 -11.07 0.48 5.98
CA THR A 26 -11.22 1.89 5.56
C THR A 26 -12.48 2.11 4.71
N ALA A 27 -12.93 1.09 3.99
CA ALA A 27 -14.25 1.10 3.34
C ALA A 27 -15.40 0.98 4.38
N ASN A 28 -15.12 0.42 5.56
CA ASN A 28 -16.04 0.25 6.70
C ASN A 28 -15.80 1.24 7.86
N SER A 29 -14.88 2.22 7.72
CA SER A 29 -14.40 3.01 8.84
C SER A 29 -15.35 4.17 9.09
N ASN A 30 -16.50 3.85 9.67
CA ASN A 30 -17.30 4.77 10.45
C ASN A 30 -17.84 4.02 11.67
N ARG A 31 -17.09 4.08 12.79
CA ARG A 31 -17.70 4.42 14.11
C ARG A 31 -16.79 4.63 15.32
N ALA A 32 -15.54 4.18 15.36
CA ALA A 32 -14.82 4.18 16.64
C ALA A 32 -13.65 5.17 16.77
N GLY A 33 -12.91 5.51 15.70
CA GLY A 33 -11.74 6.40 15.83
C GLY A 33 -10.64 5.91 16.79
N ILE A 34 -10.77 4.71 17.35
CA ILE A 34 -9.79 4.07 18.23
C ILE A 34 -8.91 3.21 17.33
N ALA A 35 -7.62 3.54 17.28
CA ALA A 35 -6.62 2.67 16.69
C ALA A 35 -6.71 1.30 17.38
N SER A 36 -6.87 0.23 16.61
CA SER A 36 -6.89 -1.10 17.19
C SER A 36 -5.55 -1.39 17.89
N PRO A 37 -5.48 -2.25 18.92
CA PRO A 37 -4.23 -2.57 19.61
C PRO A 37 -3.08 -2.96 18.65
N GLU A 38 -3.43 -3.57 17.52
CA GLU A 38 -2.52 -3.95 16.43
C GLU A 38 -1.95 -2.74 15.70
N MET A 39 -2.77 -1.70 15.48
CA MET A 39 -2.32 -0.45 14.87
C MET A 39 -1.37 0.31 15.80
N ASP A 40 -1.62 0.28 17.10
CA ASP A 40 -0.72 0.89 18.10
C ASP A 40 0.60 0.12 18.22
N GLU A 41 0.55 -1.21 18.17
CA GLU A 41 1.75 -2.04 18.12
C GLU A 41 2.55 -1.81 16.83
N TRP A 42 1.88 -1.70 15.69
CA TRP A 42 2.50 -1.40 14.41
C TRP A 42 3.17 -0.03 14.39
N ARG A 43 2.51 1.01 14.93
CA ARG A 43 3.10 2.34 15.07
C ARG A 43 4.36 2.31 15.94
N ARG A 44 4.33 1.58 17.06
CA ARG A 44 5.52 1.40 17.92
C ARG A 44 6.66 0.69 17.20
N TYR A 45 6.34 -0.37 16.45
CA TYR A 45 7.30 -1.07 15.60
C TYR A 45 7.98 -0.12 14.61
N LEU A 46 7.20 0.67 13.87
CA LEU A 46 7.72 1.60 12.87
C LEU A 46 8.58 2.70 13.50
N ALA A 47 8.16 3.28 14.63
CA ALA A 47 8.95 4.29 15.33
C ALA A 47 10.31 3.74 15.78
N GLU A 48 10.35 2.51 16.30
CA GLU A 48 11.62 1.86 16.65
C GLU A 48 12.49 1.57 15.42
N ALA A 49 11.88 1.13 14.33
CA ALA A 49 12.57 0.89 13.07
C ALA A 49 13.21 2.17 12.50
N VAL A 50 12.58 3.33 12.69
CA VAL A 50 13.12 4.65 12.34
C VAL A 50 14.28 5.03 13.25
N ARG A 51 14.13 4.89 14.58
CA ARG A 51 15.21 5.17 15.54
C ARG A 51 16.46 4.34 15.26
N SER A 52 16.26 3.05 14.98
CA SER A 52 17.34 2.12 14.66
C SER A 52 18.10 2.55 13.40
N ARG A 53 17.40 2.95 12.33
CA ARG A 53 18.03 3.46 11.09
C ARG A 53 18.80 4.76 11.31
N ARG A 54 18.23 5.69 12.08
CA ARG A 54 18.93 6.93 12.45
C ARG A 54 20.21 6.66 13.22
N ALA A 55 20.18 5.74 14.18
CA ALA A 55 21.35 5.35 14.96
C ALA A 55 22.42 4.64 14.13
N ALA A 56 22.02 3.85 13.13
CA ALA A 56 22.94 3.17 12.22
C ALA A 56 23.64 4.12 11.24
N GLY A 57 23.07 5.30 10.99
CA GLY A 57 23.59 6.27 10.03
C GLY A 57 23.12 6.01 8.59
N PRO A 58 23.49 6.89 7.65
CA PRO A 58 23.14 6.72 6.24
C PRO A 58 23.89 5.52 5.65
N GLY A 59 23.26 4.78 4.73
CA GLY A 59 23.95 3.73 3.96
C GLY A 59 23.11 2.52 3.57
N SER A 60 21.93 2.33 4.15
CA SER A 60 20.99 1.31 3.68
C SER A 60 20.22 1.82 2.47
N ASP A 61 20.13 1.00 1.43
CA ASP A 61 19.39 1.26 0.19
C ASP A 61 17.90 0.87 0.37
N ASP A 62 17.21 1.59 1.26
CA ASP A 62 15.79 1.41 1.49
C ASP A 62 15.07 2.75 1.73
N LEU A 63 13.80 2.79 1.35
CA LEU A 63 12.99 4.00 1.42
C LEU A 63 12.85 4.57 2.85
N MET A 64 12.77 3.71 3.87
CA MET A 64 12.67 4.19 5.25
C MET A 64 13.96 4.88 5.69
N THR A 65 15.12 4.33 5.32
CA THR A 65 16.42 4.98 5.53
C THR A 65 16.51 6.30 4.76
N ALA A 66 16.10 6.32 3.49
CA ALA A 66 16.06 7.56 2.70
C ALA A 66 15.23 8.66 3.38
N LEU A 67 14.03 8.33 3.88
CA LEU A 67 13.16 9.27 4.60
C LEU A 67 13.74 9.72 5.95
N CYS A 68 14.49 8.86 6.65
CA CYS A 68 15.13 9.23 7.94
C CYS A 68 16.13 10.38 7.80
N PHE A 69 16.77 10.50 6.64
CA PHE A 69 17.82 11.47 6.35
C PHE A 69 17.43 12.50 5.28
N ALA A 70 16.19 12.43 4.78
CA ALA A 70 15.64 13.44 3.88
C ALA A 70 15.47 14.77 4.60
N GLU A 71 15.87 15.85 3.93
CA GLU A 71 15.68 17.22 4.39
C GLU A 71 15.30 18.09 3.19
N GLU A 72 14.24 18.87 3.35
CA GLU A 72 13.78 19.85 2.36
C GLU A 72 13.49 21.16 3.09
N ASP A 73 14.10 22.26 2.65
CA ASP A 73 13.96 23.59 3.27
C ASP A 73 14.16 23.62 4.80
N GLY A 74 15.08 22.80 5.30
CA GLY A 74 15.38 22.67 6.73
C GLY A 74 14.36 21.85 7.52
N TYR A 75 13.33 21.30 6.87
CA TYR A 75 12.37 20.39 7.46
C TYR A 75 12.82 18.93 7.31
N ARG A 76 12.70 18.18 8.40
CA ARG A 76 12.96 16.75 8.46
C ARG A 76 11.74 16.04 9.01
N PHE A 77 11.40 14.92 8.40
CA PHE A 77 10.30 14.11 8.89
C PHE A 77 10.58 13.57 10.30
N ASP A 78 9.59 13.62 11.16
CA ASP A 78 9.62 12.97 12.46
C ASP A 78 9.31 11.46 12.35
N GLU A 79 9.38 10.75 13.48
CA GLU A 79 9.14 9.29 13.50
C GLU A 79 7.69 8.93 13.13
N ASN A 80 6.74 9.79 13.49
CA ASN A 80 5.32 9.56 13.22
C ASN A 80 4.99 9.79 11.74
N GLU A 81 5.58 10.80 11.12
CA GLU A 81 5.42 11.14 9.72
C GLU A 81 6.00 10.04 8.83
N ILE A 82 7.22 9.59 9.12
CA ILE A 82 7.81 8.44 8.41
C ILE A 82 6.95 7.19 8.64
N GLY A 83 6.52 6.95 9.89
CA GLY A 83 5.64 5.83 10.21
C GLY A 83 4.32 5.87 9.43
N LEU A 84 3.71 7.04 9.27
CA LEU A 84 2.48 7.22 8.50
C LEU A 84 2.68 6.90 7.01
N VAL A 85 3.78 7.37 6.41
CA VAL A 85 4.12 7.06 5.01
C VAL A 85 4.31 5.54 4.82
N MET A 86 5.05 4.90 5.73
CA MET A 86 5.26 3.45 5.68
C MET A 86 3.94 2.68 5.82
N MET A 87 3.05 3.14 6.69
CA MET A 87 1.71 2.56 6.84
C MET A 87 0.87 2.71 5.57
N GLY A 88 0.98 3.85 4.88
CA GLY A 88 0.32 4.08 3.58
C GLY A 88 0.80 3.12 2.49
N LEU A 89 2.10 2.84 2.42
CA LEU A 89 2.67 1.89 1.44
C LEU A 89 2.16 0.46 1.63
N ILE A 90 1.94 0.06 2.89
CA ILE A 90 1.35 -1.25 3.21
C ILE A 90 -0.09 -1.33 2.70
N GLY A 91 -0.83 -0.21 2.77
CA GLY A 91 -2.13 -0.08 2.14
C GLY A 91 -2.10 -0.34 0.62
N GLY A 92 -0.97 -0.10 -0.05
CA GLY A 92 -0.78 -0.43 -1.46
C GLY A 92 -0.93 -1.94 -1.76
N GLY A 93 -0.57 -2.81 -0.81
CA GLY A 93 -0.76 -4.25 -0.92
C GLY A 93 -2.23 -4.66 -1.06
N ALA A 94 -3.15 -3.92 -0.43
CA ALA A 94 -4.59 -4.16 -0.52
C ALA A 94 -5.17 -3.86 -1.90
N SER A 95 -4.44 -3.16 -2.78
CA SER A 95 -4.85 -2.93 -4.17
C SER A 95 -4.07 -3.80 -5.16
N ALA A 96 -2.75 -3.91 -4.99
CA ALA A 96 -1.90 -4.71 -5.87
C ALA A 96 -2.19 -6.22 -5.76
N GLY A 97 -2.45 -6.72 -4.54
CA GLY A 97 -2.78 -8.12 -4.31
C GLY A 97 -4.04 -8.56 -5.07
N PRO A 98 -5.20 -7.89 -4.87
CA PRO A 98 -6.40 -8.16 -5.64
C PRO A 98 -6.22 -7.97 -7.15
N ALA A 99 -5.46 -6.96 -7.60
CA ALA A 99 -5.18 -6.79 -9.03
C ALA A 99 -4.51 -8.02 -9.65
N ILE A 100 -3.49 -8.57 -8.98
CA ILE A 100 -2.80 -9.79 -9.44
C ILE A 100 -3.78 -10.97 -9.47
N GLY A 101 -4.62 -11.10 -8.44
CA GLY A 101 -5.66 -12.13 -8.38
C GLY A 101 -6.65 -12.03 -9.55
N ASN A 102 -7.16 -10.83 -9.83
CA ASN A 102 -8.09 -10.56 -10.92
C ASN A 102 -7.45 -10.84 -12.28
N ILE A 103 -6.20 -10.40 -12.50
CA ILE A 103 -5.45 -10.67 -13.73
C ILE A 103 -5.26 -12.18 -13.93
N ALA A 104 -4.82 -12.90 -12.90
CA ALA A 104 -4.61 -14.35 -12.99
C ALA A 104 -5.92 -15.08 -13.29
N TYR A 105 -7.01 -14.68 -12.62
CA TYR A 105 -8.34 -15.21 -12.88
C TYR A 105 -8.78 -14.93 -14.32
N ALA A 106 -8.66 -13.69 -14.80
CA ALA A 106 -9.04 -13.29 -16.15
C ALA A 106 -8.25 -14.06 -17.23
N VAL A 107 -6.94 -14.24 -17.06
CA VAL A 107 -6.12 -15.04 -17.99
C VAL A 107 -6.60 -16.48 -18.05
N GLU A 108 -6.93 -17.10 -16.92
CA GLU A 108 -7.47 -18.47 -16.89
C GLU A 108 -8.86 -18.59 -17.54
N GLN A 109 -9.71 -17.56 -17.39
CA GLN A 109 -11.04 -17.56 -18.02
C GLN A 109 -11.02 -17.31 -19.53
N HIS A 110 -9.88 -16.89 -20.11
CA HIS A 110 -9.76 -16.58 -21.55
C HIS A 110 -8.64 -17.42 -22.21
N PRO A 111 -8.91 -18.70 -22.55
CA PRO A 111 -7.89 -19.64 -23.05
C PRO A 111 -7.12 -19.16 -24.28
N GLU A 112 -7.76 -18.43 -25.19
CA GLU A 112 -7.10 -17.86 -26.38
C GLU A 112 -6.07 -16.78 -26.00
N GLN A 113 -6.41 -15.91 -25.05
CA GLN A 113 -5.50 -14.87 -24.55
C GLN A 113 -4.37 -15.51 -23.73
N LYS A 114 -4.67 -16.54 -22.94
CA LYS A 114 -3.65 -17.34 -22.25
C LYS A 114 -2.67 -17.98 -23.23
N ALA A 115 -3.16 -18.62 -24.29
CA ALA A 115 -2.30 -19.23 -25.31
C ALA A 115 -1.38 -18.19 -25.95
N LYS A 116 -1.90 -17.00 -26.29
CA LYS A 116 -1.11 -15.88 -26.81
C LYS A 116 -0.06 -15.41 -25.80
N TYR A 117 -0.45 -15.20 -24.54
CA TYR A 117 0.45 -14.75 -23.48
C TYR A 117 1.62 -15.72 -23.28
N LEU A 118 1.37 -17.03 -23.33
CA LEU A 118 2.40 -18.06 -23.16
C LEU A 118 3.42 -18.11 -24.30
N THR A 119 3.18 -17.47 -25.45
CA THR A 119 4.17 -17.41 -26.55
C THR A 119 5.31 -16.42 -26.30
N ASP A 120 5.08 -15.40 -25.47
CA ASP A 120 6.06 -14.35 -25.14
C ASP A 120 5.68 -13.69 -23.81
N ILE A 121 5.91 -14.40 -22.71
CA ILE A 121 5.51 -13.93 -21.37
C ILE A 121 6.19 -12.60 -21.04
N GLU A 122 7.50 -12.48 -21.27
CA GLU A 122 8.25 -11.27 -20.93
C GLU A 122 7.79 -10.06 -21.77
N GLY A 123 7.62 -10.24 -23.08
CA GLY A 123 7.19 -9.15 -23.98
C GLY A 123 5.72 -8.75 -23.82
N LEU A 124 4.85 -9.68 -23.40
CA LEU A 124 3.41 -9.44 -23.28
C LEU A 124 2.94 -9.09 -21.86
N THR A 125 3.75 -9.34 -20.83
CA THR A 125 3.39 -9.01 -19.43
C THR A 125 2.91 -7.56 -19.26
N PRO A 126 3.61 -6.52 -19.79
CA PRO A 126 3.14 -5.15 -19.65
C PRO A 126 1.73 -4.93 -20.23
N ALA A 127 1.44 -5.50 -21.39
CA ALA A 127 0.13 -5.39 -22.02
C ALA A 127 -0.96 -6.14 -21.25
N VAL A 128 -0.63 -7.32 -20.70
CA VAL A 128 -1.56 -8.11 -19.87
C VAL A 128 -1.89 -7.38 -18.57
N VAL A 129 -0.91 -6.70 -17.96
CA VAL A 129 -1.13 -5.88 -16.76
C VAL A 129 -2.08 -4.72 -17.07
N GLU A 130 -1.80 -3.92 -18.11
CA GLU A 130 -2.66 -2.79 -18.48
C GLU A 130 -4.08 -3.24 -18.84
N GLU A 131 -4.21 -4.32 -19.61
CA GLU A 131 -5.52 -4.84 -20.01
C GLU A 131 -6.28 -5.44 -18.83
N GLY A 132 -5.60 -6.12 -17.91
CA GLY A 132 -6.23 -6.65 -16.71
C GLY A 132 -6.68 -5.56 -15.75
N LEU A 133 -5.92 -4.47 -15.59
CA LEU A 133 -6.34 -3.29 -14.81
C LEU A 133 -7.55 -2.59 -15.44
N ARG A 134 -7.65 -2.57 -16.77
CA ARG A 134 -8.82 -2.06 -17.50
C ARG A 134 -10.03 -2.98 -17.37
N PHE A 135 -9.81 -4.29 -17.43
CA PHE A 135 -10.86 -5.30 -17.44
C PHE A 135 -11.50 -5.49 -16.06
N ASP A 136 -10.66 -5.63 -15.02
CA ASP A 136 -11.09 -5.87 -13.65
C ASP A 136 -10.08 -5.29 -12.63
N GLY A 137 -10.02 -3.96 -12.59
CA GLY A 137 -9.14 -3.23 -11.68
C GLY A 137 -9.56 -3.35 -10.20
N PRO A 138 -8.60 -3.31 -9.26
CA PRO A 138 -8.87 -3.55 -7.83
C PRO A 138 -9.63 -2.41 -7.13
N ILE A 139 -9.72 -1.23 -7.75
CA ILE A 139 -10.32 -0.02 -7.16
C ILE A 139 -11.51 0.39 -8.03
N LEU A 140 -12.71 0.26 -7.47
CA LEU A 140 -13.98 0.50 -8.19
C LEU A 140 -14.34 1.98 -8.37
N GLY A 141 -13.60 2.88 -7.74
CA GLY A 141 -13.82 4.31 -7.89
C GLY A 141 -13.12 5.14 -6.84
N LEU A 142 -13.05 6.44 -7.10
CA LEU A 142 -12.58 7.44 -6.15
C LEU A 142 -13.68 8.46 -5.92
N TYR A 143 -13.75 8.98 -4.69
CA TYR A 143 -14.68 10.03 -4.34
C TYR A 143 -14.04 11.41 -4.58
N ARG A 144 -14.87 12.40 -4.89
CA ARG A 144 -14.50 13.81 -4.99
C ARG A 144 -15.55 14.64 -4.29
N ARG A 145 -15.11 15.75 -3.71
CA ARG A 145 -15.98 16.76 -3.10
C ARG A 145 -15.79 18.08 -3.84
N THR A 146 -16.89 18.70 -4.25
CA THR A 146 -16.91 20.05 -4.84
C THR A 146 -16.52 21.09 -3.78
N LEU A 147 -15.69 22.05 -4.17
CA LEU A 147 -15.30 23.18 -3.30
C LEU A 147 -16.25 24.38 -3.45
N GLN A 148 -17.05 24.38 -4.51
CA GLN A 148 -18.05 25.38 -4.87
C GLN A 148 -19.11 24.71 -5.74
N GLU A 149 -20.29 25.33 -5.89
CA GLU A 149 -21.36 24.81 -6.73
C GLU A 149 -20.86 24.58 -8.17
N ALA A 150 -21.09 23.38 -8.69
CA ALA A 150 -20.67 23.00 -10.04
C ALA A 150 -21.80 22.29 -10.79
N THR A 151 -21.80 22.41 -12.12
CA THR A 151 -22.65 21.59 -12.99
C THR A 151 -21.77 20.61 -13.76
N ILE A 152 -22.02 19.32 -13.59
CA ILE A 152 -21.30 18.26 -14.33
C ILE A 152 -22.04 17.92 -15.64
N PRO A 153 -21.37 17.27 -16.63
CA PRO A 153 -22.02 16.84 -17.86
C PRO A 153 -23.33 16.08 -17.58
N GLY A 154 -24.39 16.40 -18.34
CA GLY A 154 -25.75 15.92 -18.07
C GLY A 154 -26.60 16.85 -17.20
N GLY A 155 -26.07 18.01 -16.78
CA GLY A 155 -26.85 19.05 -16.09
C GLY A 155 -27.08 18.79 -14.60
N VAL A 156 -26.37 17.82 -14.02
CA VAL A 156 -26.46 17.50 -12.60
C VAL A 156 -25.67 18.54 -11.80
N ARG A 157 -26.29 19.12 -10.78
CA ARG A 157 -25.64 20.03 -9.83
C ARG A 157 -24.92 19.23 -8.74
N ALA A 158 -23.65 19.55 -8.50
CA ALA A 158 -22.75 18.89 -7.55
C ALA A 158 -22.15 19.91 -6.58
#